data_AF-A0A3L8A267-F1
#
_entry.id   AF-A0A3L8A267-F1
#
_cell.length_a   1.000
_cell.length_b   1.000
_cell.length_c   1.000
_cell.angle_alpha   90.00
_cell.angle_beta   90.00
_cell.angle_gamma   90.00
#
_symmetry.space_group_name_H-M   'P 1'
#
loop_
_entity.id
_entity.type
_entity.pdbx_description
1 polymer ?
#
loop_
_entity_poly.entity_id
_entity_poly.type
_entity_poly.pdbx_seq_one_letter_code
_entity_poly.pdbx_strand_id
1 'polypeptide(L)'
;MPVNKNALLRYKTIDRCLRNKYRRWTLDDLVEACSEALYEMEGITRGVSVRTVQADIQMMRSDKLGYNAPIEVYDTKYYRYEDSDYSITDSPLEDDTYELVVKAVRMIRQKRESSVEDLGDILEKIGERLNALLIHQ
;
A
#
# COMPACT_ATOMS: atom_id res chain seq x y z
N MET A 1 -11.76 -0.68 13.47
CA MET A 1 -10.74 0.13 14.18
C MET A 1 -9.80 0.70 13.13
N PRO A 2 -9.38 1.96 13.24
CA PRO A 2 -8.45 2.55 12.29
C PRO A 2 -7.15 1.76 12.25
N VAL A 3 -6.58 1.58 11.06
CA VAL A 3 -5.28 0.93 10.91
C VAL A 3 -4.21 1.87 11.47
N ASN A 4 -3.54 1.44 12.54
CA ASN A 4 -2.45 2.21 13.14
C ASN A 4 -1.29 2.33 12.14
N LYS A 5 -0.61 3.48 12.07
CA LYS A 5 0.60 3.74 11.27
C LYS A 5 1.61 2.59 11.32
N ASN A 6 1.84 2.01 12.50
CA ASN A 6 2.77 0.90 12.68
C ASN A 6 2.32 -0.37 11.95
N ALA A 7 1.01 -0.60 11.82
CA ALA A 7 0.48 -1.73 11.07
C ALA A 7 0.65 -1.53 9.56
N LEU A 8 0.40 -0.32 9.04
CA LEU A 8 0.65 0.00 7.63
C LEU A 8 2.12 -0.19 7.24
N LEU A 9 3.05 0.22 8.11
CA LEU A 9 4.47 -0.03 7.90
C LEU A 9 4.77 -1.52 7.78
N ARG A 10 4.24 -2.33 8.70
CA ARG A 10 4.43 -3.78 8.64
C ARG A 10 3.82 -4.42 7.40
N TYR A 11 2.65 -3.96 6.94
CA TYR A 11 2.05 -4.46 5.70
C TYR A 11 2.95 -4.19 4.50
N LYS A 12 3.47 -2.96 4.37
CA LYS A 12 4.43 -2.61 3.30
C LYS A 12 5.72 -3.43 3.40
N THR A 13 6.19 -3.70 4.61
CA THR A 13 7.37 -4.55 4.80
C THR A 13 7.10 -5.99 4.40
N ILE A 14 5.97 -6.58 4.82
CA ILE A 14 5.57 -7.93 4.44
C ILE A 14 5.41 -8.02 2.92
N ASP A 15 4.76 -7.05 2.29
CA ASP A 15 4.64 -6.97 0.84
C ASP A 15 5.99 -7.02 0.12
N ARG A 16 6.92 -6.15 0.51
CA ARG A 16 8.29 -6.14 -0.03
C ARG A 16 8.99 -7.48 0.15
N CYS A 17 8.81 -8.12 1.31
CA CYS A 17 9.37 -9.44 1.56
C CYS A 17 8.78 -10.47 0.59
N LEU A 18 7.46 -10.60 0.52
CA LEU A 18 6.79 -11.65 -0.25
C LEU A 18 6.95 -11.48 -1.77
N ARG A 19 7.20 -10.25 -2.26
CA ARG A 19 7.58 -10.00 -3.67
C ARG A 19 8.99 -10.46 -4.03
N ASN A 20 9.88 -10.62 -3.06
CA ASN A 20 11.23 -11.11 -3.32
C ASN A 20 11.25 -12.64 -3.52
N LYS A 21 11.04 -13.07 -4.76
CA LYS A 21 11.01 -14.49 -5.18
C LYS A 21 12.36 -15.22 -5.00
N TYR A 22 13.46 -14.49 -4.83
CA TYR A 22 14.81 -15.05 -4.68
C TYR A 22 15.14 -15.45 -3.23
N ARG A 23 14.30 -15.08 -2.26
CA ARG A 23 14.43 -15.46 -0.85
C ARG A 23 13.21 -16.24 -0.39
N ARG A 24 13.44 -17.27 0.43
CA ARG A 24 12.37 -17.99 1.13
C ARG A 24 12.13 -17.29 2.48
N TRP A 25 10.89 -16.94 2.78
CA TRP A 25 10.52 -16.22 4.00
C TRP A 25 9.82 -17.14 4.98
N THR A 26 10.43 -17.40 6.13
CA THR A 26 9.74 -17.99 7.26
C THR A 26 8.98 -16.92 8.03
N LEU A 27 8.11 -17.34 8.95
CA LEU A 27 7.41 -16.40 9.83
C LEU A 27 8.39 -15.58 10.69
N ASP A 28 9.49 -16.20 11.15
CA ASP A 28 10.51 -15.51 11.94
C ASP A 28 11.26 -14.46 11.12
N ASP A 29 11.56 -14.76 9.85
CA ASP A 29 12.15 -13.77 8.92
C ASP A 29 11.25 -12.54 8.75
N LEU A 30 9.92 -12.74 8.66
CA LEU A 30 8.95 -11.65 8.54
C LEU A 30 8.86 -10.84 9.84
N VAL A 31 8.99 -11.50 11.00
CA VAL A 31 9.04 -10.84 12.31
C VAL A 31 10.28 -9.97 12.45
N GLU A 32 11.44 -10.48 12.06
CA GLU A 32 12.69 -9.73 12.05
C GLU A 32 12.59 -8.51 11.13
N ALA A 33 12.20 -8.72 9.86
CA ALA A 33 12.06 -7.63 8.88
C ALA A 33 11.08 -6.54 9.34
N CYS A 34 9.94 -6.93 9.95
CA CYS A 34 8.99 -5.96 10.50
C CYS A 34 9.56 -5.21 11.71
N SER A 35 10.32 -5.89 12.56
CA SER A 35 10.94 -5.30 13.74
C SER A 35 12.03 -4.30 13.35
N GLU A 36 12.86 -4.64 12.37
CA GLU A 36 13.86 -3.74 11.79
C GLU A 36 13.20 -2.50 11.17
N ALA A 37 12.18 -2.68 10.34
CA ALA A 37 11.48 -1.55 9.73
C ALA A 37 10.88 -0.58 10.77
N LEU A 38 10.29 -1.11 11.84
CA LEU A 38 9.75 -0.31 12.94
C LEU A 38 10.85 0.42 13.74
N TYR A 39 12.01 -0.21 13.90
CA TYR A 39 13.15 0.44 14.53
C TYR A 39 13.69 1.58 13.65
N GLU A 40 13.88 1.33 12.37
CA GLU A 40 14.42 2.31 11.41
C GLU A 40 13.49 3.52 11.23
N MET A 41 12.18 3.30 11.12
CA MET A 41 11.24 4.38 10.81
C MET A 41 10.66 5.07 12.04
N GLU A 42 10.47 4.36 13.14
CA GLU A 42 9.78 4.88 14.33
C GLU A 42 10.62 4.79 15.62
N GLY A 43 11.86 4.28 15.55
CA GLY A 43 12.73 4.12 16.73
C GLY A 43 12.25 3.05 17.71
N ILE A 44 11.34 2.16 17.31
CA ILE A 44 10.74 1.16 18.20
C ILE A 44 11.72 0.00 18.41
N THR A 45 12.34 -0.05 19.59
CA THR A 45 13.36 -1.05 19.96
C THR A 45 12.79 -2.40 20.38
N ARG A 46 11.51 -2.45 20.79
CA ARG A 46 10.87 -3.70 21.25
C ARG A 46 10.57 -4.68 20.12
N GLY A 47 10.57 -4.20 18.86
CA GLY A 47 10.15 -4.99 17.71
C GLY A 47 8.68 -5.43 17.78
N VAL A 48 8.35 -6.50 17.06
CA VAL A 48 7.02 -7.12 17.07
C VAL A 48 7.06 -8.60 17.38
N SER A 49 5.92 -9.10 17.89
CA SER A 49 5.76 -10.51 18.19
C SER A 49 5.35 -11.32 16.97
N VAL A 50 5.63 -12.62 16.99
CA VAL A 50 5.12 -13.62 16.03
C VAL A 50 3.60 -13.49 15.88
N ARG A 51 2.86 -13.37 16.98
CA ARG A 51 1.40 -13.22 16.99
C ARG A 51 0.94 -11.96 16.23
N THR A 52 1.69 -10.87 16.33
CA THR A 52 1.40 -9.62 15.63
C THR A 52 1.50 -9.83 14.13
N VAL A 53 2.60 -10.39 13.65
CA VAL A 53 2.84 -10.63 12.22
C VAL A 53 1.86 -11.65 11.65
N GLN A 54 1.50 -12.69 12.41
CA GLN A 54 0.43 -13.60 12.00
C GLN A 54 -0.92 -12.88 11.84
N ALA A 55 -1.29 -12.02 12.79
CA ALA A 55 -2.52 -11.23 12.70
C ALA A 55 -2.48 -10.27 11.50
N ASP A 56 -1.33 -9.69 11.21
CA ASP A 56 -1.12 -8.84 10.04
C ASP A 56 -1.30 -9.60 8.72
N ILE A 57 -0.72 -10.79 8.59
CA ILE A 57 -0.91 -11.66 7.42
C ILE A 57 -2.39 -12.03 7.26
N GLN A 58 -3.09 -12.35 8.34
CA GLN A 58 -4.53 -12.62 8.29
C GLN A 58 -5.33 -11.38 7.87
N MET A 59 -4.92 -10.19 8.30
CA MET A 59 -5.54 -8.94 7.88
C MET A 59 -5.32 -8.67 6.40
N MET A 60 -4.09 -8.86 5.90
CA MET A 60 -3.73 -8.69 4.49
C MET A 60 -4.49 -9.65 3.58
N ARG A 61 -4.71 -10.90 4.02
CA ARG A 61 -5.55 -11.88 3.30
C ARG A 61 -7.03 -11.50 3.27
N SER A 62 -7.51 -10.77 4.28
CA SER A 62 -8.93 -10.44 4.40
C SER A 62 -9.37 -9.33 3.44
N ASP A 63 -10.67 -9.25 3.22
CA ASP A 63 -11.35 -8.20 2.48
C ASP A 63 -11.45 -6.87 3.23
N LYS A 64 -11.18 -6.85 4.55
CA LYS A 64 -11.36 -5.69 5.44
C LYS A 64 -10.55 -4.45 5.04
N LEU A 65 -9.41 -4.64 4.39
CA LEU A 65 -8.55 -3.55 3.90
C LEU A 65 -8.58 -3.44 2.36
N GLY A 66 -9.39 -4.25 1.69
CA GLY A 66 -9.45 -4.34 0.23
C GLY A 66 -8.24 -5.04 -0.42
N TYR A 67 -7.19 -5.39 0.33
CA TYR A 67 -5.99 -6.03 -0.23
C TYR A 67 -6.29 -7.40 -0.84
N ASN A 68 -7.01 -8.27 -0.12
CA ASN A 68 -7.27 -9.65 -0.56
C ASN A 68 -5.97 -10.37 -1.01
N ALA A 69 -4.90 -10.17 -0.24
CA ALA A 69 -3.57 -10.59 -0.66
C ALA A 69 -3.49 -12.13 -0.74
N PRO A 70 -3.06 -12.69 -1.89
CA PRO A 70 -3.03 -14.13 -2.11
C PRO A 70 -1.78 -14.75 -1.46
N ILE A 71 -1.63 -14.56 -0.14
CA ILE A 71 -0.50 -15.10 0.62
C ILE A 71 -0.74 -16.58 0.87
N GLU A 72 0.16 -17.44 0.42
CA GLU A 72 0.11 -18.88 0.70
C GLU A 72 1.28 -19.34 1.59
N VAL A 73 1.12 -20.50 2.22
CA VAL A 73 2.19 -21.18 2.95
C VAL A 73 2.56 -22.44 2.18
N TYR A 74 3.83 -22.54 1.78
CA TYR A 74 4.38 -23.70 1.07
C TYR A 74 5.51 -24.34 1.88
N ASP A 75 5.80 -25.61 1.59
CA ASP A 75 6.77 -26.44 2.34
C ASP A 75 6.60 -26.31 3.86
N THR A 76 5.34 -26.24 4.30
CA THR A 76 4.87 -26.19 5.70
C THR A 76 5.24 -24.93 6.49
N LYS A 77 6.20 -24.11 6.04
CA LYS A 77 6.72 -22.99 6.85
C LYS A 77 7.07 -21.71 6.10
N TYR A 78 7.06 -21.72 4.78
CA TYR A 78 7.48 -20.55 4.00
C TYR A 78 6.29 -19.81 3.42
N TYR A 79 6.37 -18.49 3.43
CA TYR A 79 5.34 -17.59 2.94
C TYR A 79 5.76 -17.00 1.60
N ARG A 80 4.80 -16.85 0.69
CA ARG A 80 4.93 -16.12 -0.58
C ARG A 80 3.56 -15.62 -1.04
N TYR A 81 3.53 -14.74 -2.03
CA TYR A 81 2.33 -14.56 -2.83
C TYR A 81 2.17 -15.72 -3.82
N GLU A 82 0.95 -16.25 -3.94
CA GLU A 82 0.56 -17.23 -4.96
C GLU A 82 0.59 -16.57 -6.34
N ASP A 83 0.04 -15.37 -6.47
CA ASP A 83 0.26 -14.50 -7.63
C ASP A 83 1.56 -13.74 -7.47
N SER A 84 2.49 -14.03 -8.37
CA SER A 84 3.85 -13.53 -8.32
C SER A 84 3.98 -12.06 -8.71
N ASP A 85 2.97 -11.49 -9.37
CA ASP A 85 2.93 -10.08 -9.78
C ASP A 85 2.06 -9.23 -8.85
N TYR A 86 1.48 -9.86 -7.82
CA TYR A 86 0.70 -9.16 -6.79
C TYR A 86 1.59 -8.29 -5.90
N SER A 87 1.04 -7.14 -5.53
CA SER A 87 1.59 -6.21 -4.56
C SER A 87 0.44 -5.46 -3.88
N ILE A 88 0.51 -5.23 -2.57
CA ILE A 88 -0.49 -4.36 -1.92
C ILE A 88 -0.31 -2.88 -2.30
N THR A 89 0.84 -2.53 -2.88
CA THR A 89 1.13 -1.18 -3.35
C THR A 89 0.87 -1.01 -4.84
N ASP A 90 0.86 -2.09 -5.63
CA ASP A 90 0.58 -2.01 -7.07
C ASP A 90 -0.94 -2.03 -7.24
N SER A 91 -1.57 -0.88 -6.99
CA SER A 91 -2.96 -0.69 -7.37
C SER A 91 -2.97 -0.10 -8.78
N PRO A 92 -3.73 -0.66 -9.73
CA PRO A 92 -3.94 -0.06 -11.06
C PRO A 92 -4.41 1.41 -11.01
N LEU A 93 -4.99 1.79 -9.87
CA LEU A 93 -5.40 3.16 -9.56
C LEU A 93 -4.24 4.16 -9.49
N GLU A 94 -3.01 3.74 -9.17
CA GLU A 94 -1.85 4.63 -9.10
C GLU A 94 -1.46 5.12 -10.50
N ASP A 95 -1.55 4.25 -11.51
CA ASP A 95 -1.30 4.59 -12.91
C ASP A 95 -2.40 5.48 -13.49
N ASP A 96 -3.67 5.15 -13.29
CA ASP A 96 -4.81 5.96 -13.76
C ASP A 96 -4.83 7.35 -13.10
N THR A 97 -4.53 7.41 -11.80
CA THR A 97 -4.45 8.67 -11.05
C THR A 97 -3.24 9.49 -11.49
N TYR A 98 -2.11 8.83 -11.74
CA TYR A 98 -0.92 9.48 -12.28
C TYR A 98 -1.20 10.06 -13.67
N GLU A 99 -1.84 9.30 -14.57
CA GLU A 99 -2.24 9.79 -15.89
C GLU A 99 -3.19 10.98 -15.79
N LEU A 100 -4.15 10.95 -14.87
CA LEU A 100 -5.07 12.06 -14.59
C LEU A 100 -4.32 13.32 -14.13
N VAL A 101 -3.37 13.19 -13.20
CA VAL A 101 -2.55 14.31 -12.72
C VAL A 101 -1.66 14.85 -13.83
N VAL A 102 -1.00 13.98 -14.60
CA VAL A 102 -0.16 14.38 -15.74
C VAL A 102 -1.00 15.10 -16.80
N LYS A 103 -2.22 14.63 -17.08
CA LYS A 103 -3.16 15.28 -18.00
C LYS A 103 -3.59 16.65 -17.49
N ALA A 104 -3.92 16.78 -16.20
CA ALA A 104 -4.25 18.07 -15.59
C ALA A 104 -3.08 19.07 -15.69
N VAL A 105 -1.85 18.65 -15.36
CA VAL A 105 -0.64 19.48 -15.47
C VAL A 105 -0.36 19.90 -16.91
N ARG A 106 -0.54 19.00 -17.88
CA ARG A 106 -0.39 19.33 -19.32
C ARG A 106 -1.42 20.35 -19.79
N MET A 107 -2.67 20.22 -19.35
CA MET A 107 -3.74 21.18 -19.68
C MET A 107 -3.45 22.57 -19.09
N ILE A 108 -3.00 22.64 -17.83
CA ILE A 108 -2.58 23.90 -17.18
C ILE A 108 -1.43 24.56 -17.96
N ARG A 109 -0.45 23.76 -18.40
CA ARG A 109 0.72 24.27 -19.14
C ARG A 109 0.38 24.75 -20.56
N GLN A 110 -0.71 24.26 -21.14
CA GLN A 110 -1.16 24.60 -22.50
C GLN A 110 -2.06 25.85 -22.54
N LYS A 111 -2.74 26.20 -21.43
CA LYS A 111 -3.57 27.41 -21.30
C LYS A 111 -2.80 28.54 -20.60
N ARG A 112 -2.00 29.30 -21.36
CA ARG A 112 -1.39 30.55 -20.87
C ARG A 112 -2.33 31.78 -20.91
N GLU A 113 -3.58 31.65 -21.37
CA GLU A 113 -4.45 32.80 -21.69
C GLU A 113 -5.92 32.68 -21.25
N SER A 114 -6.28 31.85 -20.25
CA SER A 114 -7.67 31.82 -19.74
C SER A 114 -7.76 32.03 -18.23
N SER A 115 -8.78 32.78 -17.81
CA SER A 115 -9.02 33.29 -16.46
C SER A 115 -9.01 32.22 -15.35
N VAL A 116 -8.61 32.64 -14.16
CA VAL A 116 -8.41 31.81 -12.94
C VAL A 116 -9.66 31.04 -12.51
N GLU A 117 -10.85 31.52 -12.86
CA GLU A 117 -12.15 30.89 -12.55
C GLU A 117 -12.32 29.51 -13.22
N ASP A 118 -11.91 29.35 -14.48
CA ASP A 118 -11.94 28.05 -15.20
C ASP A 118 -11.04 26.99 -14.53
N LEU A 119 -9.99 27.44 -13.83
CA LEU A 119 -9.07 26.56 -13.11
C LEU A 119 -9.69 26.04 -11.81
N GLY A 120 -10.53 26.86 -11.18
CA GLY A 120 -11.28 26.53 -9.97
C GLY A 120 -12.19 25.32 -10.20
N ASP A 121 -12.99 25.34 -11.27
CA ASP A 121 -13.93 24.27 -11.60
C ASP A 121 -13.25 22.91 -11.86
N ILE A 122 -12.04 22.92 -12.43
CA ILE A 122 -11.29 21.69 -12.71
C ILE A 122 -10.68 21.14 -11.42
N LEU A 123 -10.12 22.01 -10.58
CA LEU A 123 -9.60 21.62 -9.27
C LEU A 123 -10.72 21.10 -8.36
N GLU A 124 -11.91 21.67 -8.44
CA GLU A 124 -13.10 21.23 -7.73
C GLU A 124 -13.52 19.82 -8.18
N LYS A 125 -13.58 19.55 -9.49
CA LYS A 125 -13.87 18.21 -10.01
C LYS A 125 -12.82 17.15 -9.65
N ILE A 126 -11.55 17.54 -9.58
CA ILE A 126 -10.48 16.66 -9.11
C ILE A 126 -10.67 16.40 -7.60
N GLY A 127 -10.95 17.45 -6.82
CA GLY A 127 -11.23 17.34 -5.39
C GLY A 127 -12.44 16.46 -5.09
N GLU A 128 -13.52 16.57 -5.86
CA GLU A 128 -14.71 15.72 -5.76
C GLU A 128 -14.40 14.25 -6.05
N ARG A 129 -13.61 13.96 -7.09
CA ARG A 129 -13.19 12.60 -7.40
C ARG A 129 -12.27 12.02 -6.33
N LEU A 130 -11.34 12.81 -5.81
CA LEU A 130 -10.47 12.39 -4.71
C LEU A 130 -11.26 12.14 -3.42
N ASN A 131 -12.25 12.98 -3.10
CA ASN A 131 -13.13 12.77 -1.96
C ASN A 131 -13.99 11.52 -2.12
N ALA A 132 -14.55 11.25 -3.30
CA ALA A 132 -15.31 10.02 -3.56
C ALA A 132 -14.47 8.75 -3.33
N LEU A 133 -13.17 8.81 -3.65
CA LEU A 133 -12.22 7.72 -3.41
C LEU A 133 -11.87 7.54 -1.91
N LEU A 134 -11.93 8.61 -1.12
CA LEU A 134 -11.67 8.59 0.33
C LEU A 134 -12.90 8.18 1.17
N ILE A 135 -14.11 8.31 0.62
CA ILE A 135 -15.38 8.00 1.32
C ILE A 135 -15.76 6.50 1.19
N HIS A 136 -15.15 5.77 0.25
CA HIS A 136 -15.39 4.34 0.01
C HIS A 136 -14.30 3.40 0.57
N GLN A 137 -13.47 3.87 1.50
CA GLN A 137 -12.50 3.07 2.28
C GLN A 137 -12.94 2.89 3.74
#